data_AF-A0A2J8B3E4-F1
#
_entry.id   AF-A0A2J8B3E4-F1
#
_cell.length_a   1.000
_cell.length_b   1.000
_cell.length_c   1.000
_cell.angle_alpha   90.00
_cell.angle_beta   90.00
_cell.angle_gamma   90.00
#
_symmetry.space_group_name_H-M   'P 1'
#
loop_
_entity.id
_entity.type
_entity.pdbx_description
1 polymer ?
#
loop_
_entity_poly.entity_id
_entity_poly.type
_entity_poly.pdbx_seq_one_letter_code
_entity_poly.pdbx_strand_id
1 'polypeptide(L)'
;MRLPISRSAGPRSKENPMNNPPSQLPFSLRVQELCDRENLSLYELAKRAGLPKSTLLSAVHRQKGNPSLSTIQRICEGFDITLREFFSSELFDRY
;
A
#
# COMPACT_ATOMS: atom_id res chain seq x y z
N MET A 1 -30.37 2.95 -28.56
CA MET A 1 -28.90 3.13 -28.63
C MET A 1 -28.41 3.51 -27.24
N ARG A 2 -27.62 2.65 -26.58
CA ARG A 2 -27.12 2.90 -25.20
C ARG A 2 -25.94 3.86 -25.23
N LEU A 3 -25.98 4.83 -24.32
CA LEU A 3 -25.09 5.97 -24.09
C LEU A 3 -23.63 5.57 -23.70
N PRO A 4 -22.67 6.51 -23.79
CA PRO A 4 -21.23 6.24 -23.71
C PRO A 4 -20.75 5.87 -22.30
N ILE A 5 -19.78 4.95 -22.24
CA ILE A 5 -18.98 4.69 -21.04
C ILE A 5 -18.03 5.87 -20.81
N SER A 6 -18.47 6.81 -19.97
CA SER A 6 -17.61 7.76 -19.28
C SER A 6 -16.50 7.01 -18.56
N ARG A 7 -15.24 7.28 -18.91
CA ARG A 7 -14.07 6.96 -18.07
C ARG A 7 -14.19 7.79 -16.80
N SER A 8 -14.80 7.23 -15.76
CA SER A 8 -14.81 7.83 -14.44
C SER A 8 -13.41 7.70 -13.82
N ALA A 9 -12.59 8.73 -14.02
CA ALA A 9 -11.52 9.05 -13.08
C ALA A 9 -12.20 9.34 -11.72
N GLY A 10 -12.21 8.34 -10.83
CA GLY A 10 -12.73 8.48 -9.48
C GLY A 10 -11.92 9.53 -8.71
N PRO A 11 -12.57 10.40 -7.93
CA PRO A 11 -11.92 11.51 -7.26
C PRO A 11 -10.93 10.99 -6.21
N ARG A 12 -9.73 11.59 -6.20
CA ARG A 12 -8.72 11.56 -5.13
C ARG A 12 -9.39 11.96 -3.81
N SER A 13 -10.04 10.98 -3.17
CA SER A 13 -10.87 11.19 -2.00
C SER A 13 -9.99 11.21 -0.76
N LYS A 14 -9.50 12.41 -0.45
CA LYS A 14 -9.29 12.97 0.90
C LYS A 14 -8.75 12.02 1.99
N GLU A 15 -7.66 11.32 1.73
CA GLU A 15 -6.72 11.00 2.80
C GLU A 15 -5.55 11.98 2.62
N ASN A 16 -5.60 13.09 3.37
CA ASN A 16 -4.55 14.09 3.34
C ASN A 16 -3.26 13.41 3.79
N PRO A 17 -2.19 13.31 2.96
CA PRO A 17 -0.96 12.63 3.33
C PRO A 17 -0.28 13.23 4.58
N MET A 18 -0.73 14.41 5.01
CA MET A 18 -0.28 15.08 6.23
C MET A 18 -1.00 14.66 7.53
N ASN A 19 -2.07 13.86 7.52
CA ASN A 19 -2.80 13.57 8.77
C ASN A 19 -2.25 12.39 9.57
N ASN A 20 -1.33 11.61 8.98
CA ASN A 20 -0.47 10.69 9.72
C ASN A 20 0.72 10.31 8.82
N PRO A 21 1.89 10.97 8.93
CA PRO A 21 3.01 10.63 8.09
C PRO A 21 3.39 9.16 8.31
N PRO A 22 3.55 8.35 7.25
CA PRO A 22 4.08 7.01 7.38
C PRO A 22 5.42 7.08 8.10
N SER A 23 5.65 6.14 9.00
CA SER A 23 6.94 6.05 9.69
C SER A 23 8.07 6.00 8.66
N GLN A 24 9.22 6.64 8.94
CA GLN A 24 10.38 6.68 8.03
C GLN A 24 11.15 5.34 7.98
N LEU A 25 10.43 4.23 7.95
CA LEU A 25 11.00 2.89 7.91
C LEU A 25 10.97 2.31 6.50
N PRO A 26 11.92 1.42 6.17
CA PRO A 26 12.01 0.78 4.86
C PRO A 26 10.70 0.17 4.38
N PHE A 27 9.98 -0.53 5.28
CA PHE A 27 8.70 -1.15 4.97
C PHE A 27 7.65 -0.14 4.51
N SER A 28 7.42 0.92 5.28
CA SER A 28 6.38 1.91 4.97
C SER A 28 6.70 2.66 3.69
N LEU A 29 7.98 3.04 3.51
CA LEU A 29 8.47 3.70 2.30
C LEU A 29 8.29 2.80 1.07
N ARG A 30 8.61 1.51 1.18
CA ARG A 30 8.45 0.55 0.08
C ARG A 30 6.99 0.38 -0.33
N VAL A 31 6.07 0.29 0.64
CA VAL A 31 4.62 0.19 0.34
C VAL A 31 4.13 1.44 -0.37
N GLN A 32 4.59 2.63 0.03
CA GLN A 32 4.23 3.87 -0.66
C GLN A 32 4.79 3.94 -2.08
N GLU A 33 6.07 3.60 -2.26
CA GLU A 33 6.71 3.58 -3.58
C GLU A 33 5.94 2.70 -4.58
N LEU A 34 5.52 1.50 -4.14
CA LEU A 34 4.72 0.59 -4.95
C LEU A 34 3.32 1.13 -5.23
N CYS A 35 2.67 1.75 -4.23
CA CYS A 35 1.39 2.43 -4.43
C CYS A 35 1.49 3.56 -5.45
N ASP A 36 2.53 4.39 -5.36
CA ASP A 36 2.73 5.53 -6.26
C ASP A 36 3.01 5.05 -7.69
N ARG A 37 3.83 3.99 -7.84
CA ARG A 37 4.14 3.36 -9.14
C ARG A 37 2.89 2.81 -9.85
N GLU A 38 1.99 2.20 -9.09
CA GLU A 38 0.74 1.61 -9.59
C GLU A 38 -0.45 2.60 -9.60
N ASN A 39 -0.23 3.85 -9.16
CA ASN A 39 -1.27 4.85 -8.92
C ASN A 39 -2.44 4.33 -8.05
N LEU A 40 -2.10 3.62 -6.98
CA LEU A 40 -3.01 3.04 -6.01
C LEU A 40 -3.06 3.88 -4.72
N SER A 41 -4.26 3.98 -4.15
CA SER A 41 -4.38 4.42 -2.76
C SER A 41 -4.16 3.24 -1.81
N LEU A 42 -3.76 3.52 -0.57
CA LEU A 42 -3.69 2.49 0.49
C LEU A 42 -5.03 1.76 0.67
N TYR A 43 -6.15 2.44 0.47
CA TYR A 43 -7.46 1.80 0.53
C TYR A 43 -7.67 0.77 -0.58
N GLU A 44 -7.27 1.09 -1.82
CA GLU A 44 -7.35 0.14 -2.94
C GLU A 44 -6.36 -1.02 -2.77
N LEU A 45 -5.16 -0.75 -2.23
CA LEU A 45 -4.23 -1.81 -1.84
C LEU A 45 -4.84 -2.73 -0.78
N ALA A 46 -5.50 -2.19 0.25
CA ALA A 46 -6.12 -3.00 1.30
C ALA A 46 -7.16 -3.97 0.72
N LYS A 47 -7.98 -3.51 -0.24
CA LYS A 47 -8.93 -4.37 -0.96
C LYS A 47 -8.23 -5.46 -1.75
N ARG A 48 -7.21 -5.11 -2.53
CA ARG A 48 -6.45 -6.08 -3.34
C ARG A 48 -5.74 -7.11 -2.49
N ALA A 49 -5.13 -6.67 -1.39
CA ALA A 49 -4.46 -7.53 -0.43
C ALA A 49 -5.42 -8.38 0.41
N GLY A 50 -6.73 -8.15 0.36
CA GLY A 50 -7.71 -8.82 1.22
C GLY A 50 -7.54 -8.48 2.71
N LEU A 51 -7.05 -7.28 3.01
CA LEU A 51 -6.79 -6.80 4.37
C LEU A 51 -7.84 -5.77 4.80
N PRO A 52 -8.22 -5.73 6.09
CA PRO A 52 -8.97 -4.62 6.63
C PRO A 52 -8.18 -3.31 6.48
N LYS A 53 -8.86 -2.21 6.12
CA LYS A 53 -8.24 -0.87 6.00
C LYS A 53 -7.46 -0.50 7.26
N SER A 54 -8.03 -0.75 8.44
CA SER A 54 -7.39 -0.49 9.73
C SER A 54 -6.10 -1.29 9.92
N THR A 55 -6.05 -2.55 9.48
CA THR A 55 -4.86 -3.40 9.53
C THR A 55 -3.75 -2.83 8.67
N LEU A 56 -4.03 -2.52 7.40
CA LEU A 56 -3.01 -1.96 6.50
C LEU A 56 -2.51 -0.60 7.00
N LEU A 57 -3.41 0.29 7.42
CA LEU A 57 -3.01 1.59 7.98
C LEU A 57 -2.17 1.43 9.24
N SER A 58 -2.53 0.50 10.13
CA SER A 58 -1.76 0.25 11.34
C SER A 58 -0.36 -0.31 11.05
N ALA A 59 -0.22 -1.12 10.00
CA ALA A 59 1.07 -1.64 9.53
C ALA A 59 1.94 -0.56 8.90
N VAL A 60 1.38 0.26 7.99
CA VAL A 60 2.12 1.30 7.26
C VAL A 60 2.47 2.50 8.16
N HIS A 61 1.56 2.92 9.04
CA HIS A 61 1.78 4.03 9.98
C HIS A 61 2.35 3.58 11.33
N ARG A 62 2.67 2.28 11.48
CA ARG A 62 3.27 1.69 12.69
C ARG A 62 2.52 2.03 13.98
N GLN A 63 1.19 2.11 13.92
CA GLN A 63 0.37 2.40 15.11
C GLN A 63 0.34 1.23 16.09
N LYS A 64 0.50 -0.01 15.60
CA LYS A 64 0.58 -1.23 16.42
C LYS A 64 1.57 -2.24 15.83
N GLY A 65 2.72 -2.42 16.49
CA GLY A 65 3.66 -3.51 16.22
C GLY A 65 4.32 -3.49 14.83
N ASN A 66 5.29 -4.38 14.63
CA ASN A 66 5.81 -4.69 13.29
C ASN A 66 4.76 -5.52 12.53
N PRO A 67 4.54 -5.29 11.23
CA PRO A 67 3.66 -6.15 10.44
C PRO A 67 4.16 -7.59 10.50
N SER A 68 3.24 -8.54 10.65
CA SER A 68 3.58 -9.97 10.55
C SER A 68 4.02 -10.30 9.13
N LEU A 69 4.83 -11.35 8.96
CA LEU A 69 5.20 -11.87 7.64
C LEU A 69 3.96 -12.17 6.78
N SER A 70 2.89 -12.69 7.39
CA SER A 70 1.61 -12.92 6.70
C SER A 70 0.98 -11.64 6.16
N THR A 71 1.08 -10.52 6.89
CA THR A 71 0.59 -9.21 6.41
C THR A 71 1.42 -8.72 5.22
N ILE A 72 2.75 -8.87 5.29
CA ILE A 72 3.66 -8.50 4.20
C ILE A 72 3.35 -9.35 2.96
N GLN A 73 3.14 -10.66 3.13
CA GLN A 73 2.77 -11.55 2.04
C GLN A 73 1.45 -11.13 1.37
N ARG A 74 0.41 -10.81 2.16
CA ARG A 74 -0.87 -10.31 1.63
C ARG A 74 -0.70 -9.00 0.84
N ILE A 75 0.18 -8.11 1.30
CA ILE A 75 0.51 -6.87 0.58
C ILE A 75 1.21 -7.17 -0.74
N CYS A 76 2.17 -8.11 -0.75
CA CYS A 76 2.85 -8.55 -1.97
C CYS A 76 1.87 -9.16 -2.97
N GLU A 77 0.94 -10.01 -2.49
CA GLU A 77 -0.18 -10.53 -3.30
C GLU A 77 -1.04 -9.40 -3.89
N GLY A 78 -1.30 -8.34 -3.12
CA GLY A 78 -2.04 -7.16 -3.58
C GLY A 78 -1.35 -6.32 -4.67
N PHE A 79 -0.03 -6.48 -4.80
CA PHE A 79 0.81 -5.84 -5.83
C PHE A 79 1.22 -6.80 -6.96
N ASP A 80 0.84 -8.07 -6.89
CA ASP A 80 1.30 -9.13 -7.80
C ASP A 80 2.83 -9.25 -7.88
N ILE A 81 3.49 -9.14 -6.72
CA ILE A 81 4.94 -9.30 -6.57
C ILE A 81 5.26 -10.38 -5.55
N THR A 82 6.48 -10.91 -5.62
CA THR A 82 7.03 -11.82 -4.62
C THR A 82 7.58 -11.07 -3.41
N LEU A 83 7.72 -11.76 -2.28
CA LEU A 83 8.44 -11.24 -1.11
C LEU A 83 9.87 -10.82 -1.47
N ARG A 84 10.54 -11.56 -2.37
CA ARG A 84 11.89 -11.23 -2.85
C ARG A 84 11.92 -9.85 -3.50
N GLU A 85 10.99 -9.57 -4.41
CA GLU A 85 10.91 -8.28 -5.11
C GLU A 85 10.48 -7.13 -4.19
N PHE A 86 9.70 -7.44 -3.16
CA PHE A 86 9.39 -6.46 -2.13
C PHE A 86 10.65 -6.01 -1.39
N PHE A 87 11.48 -6.97 -0.94
CA PHE A 87 12.70 -6.72 -0.17
C PHE A 87 13.95 -6.40 -1.01
N SER A 88 13.91 -6.50 -2.35
CA SER A 88 15.05 -6.19 -3.23
C SER A 88 15.29 -4.69 -3.43
N SER A 89 14.64 -3.83 -2.65
CA SER A 89 14.82 -2.38 -2.68
C SER A 89 16.01 -1.98 -1.81
N GLU A 90 16.78 -0.98 -2.24
CA GLU A 90 17.92 -0.41 -1.49
C GLU A 90 17.53 0.09 -0.09
N LEU A 91 16.22 0.34 0.12
CA LEU A 91 15.65 0.64 1.43
C LEU A 91 16.00 -0.43 2.48
N PHE A 92 16.28 -1.67 2.07
CA PHE A 92 16.58 -2.81 2.94
C PHE A 92 18.07 -3.19 3.01
N ASP A 93 18.97 -2.55 2.25
CA ASP A 93 20.40 -2.95 2.17
C ASP A 93 21.19 -2.81 3.48
N ARG A 94 20.65 -2.08 4.46
CA ARG A 94 21.27 -1.85 5.77
C ARG A 94 21.06 -2.97 6.79
N TYR A 95 20.35 -4.03 6.45
CA TYR A 95 19.94 -5.11 7.35
C TYR A 95 20.31 -6.48 6.81
#